data_AF-A0A2G4F4L1-F1
#
_entry.id   AF-A0A2G4F4L1-F1
#
_cell.length_a   1.000
_cell.length_b   1.000
_cell.length_c   1.000
_cell.angle_alpha   90.00
_cell.angle_beta   90.00
_cell.angle_gamma   90.00
#
_symmetry.space_group_name_H-M   'P 1'
#
loop_
_entity.id
_entity.type
_entity.pdbx_description
1 polymer ?
#
loop_
_entity_poly.entity_id
_entity_poly.type
_entity_poly.pdbx_seq_one_letter_code
_entity_poly.pdbx_strand_id
1 'polypeptide(L)'
;MNKSKTRDNPTVEWNQINWRKAERLTFKLQKRIYRASERGDVKAVRKLQKTLINSWSNKVLAVRRVTQDNTGKRTAGVDGIKLLTPKQRLELVSQLKTTGKSQPTRRVMIPKPGTNESRPLGIPTMYDRALQAVVKSALEPEWEARFEPNSYGFRPGRSCHDAIGAIFDSIRYKAKYVLDADIAKCFDRINHKALLDKINTYPGLRRQIKSWLKSGVLDQGEIFPTKDGTPQGGVISPLLANIALHGMEERVKQFVGNSISRRNEISLIRYADDFVIIHKDIEVILACQKIIAEWLSDLGLELKPSKTKLTHTLNEYNGNVGFEFLGFHVQQHKVGNYRSAKNTHGIPLGFKTLITPSKPKVKAHLVKIEKVIDTHSHSPQYALIKRLNPIIRGWSNYYSTVVSKETFNKVDNLTYDKLRAWARRRGKGSINKDKYWRTVGDRNWCFSTEEGLELTQHQATPIIRHVKVKGNSTPYDGDWIYWSKRRGEYPETPTRVATLLKAQKGKCTHCGLYFTPTDTVEVDHIQPRSLGGKDEYKNLQLLHKHCHDTKTENDDS
;
A
#
# COMPACT_ATOMS: atom_id res chain seq x y z
N MET A 1 52.03 18.01 28.61
CA MET A 1 50.81 18.41 27.86
C MET A 1 49.94 17.19 27.63
N ASN A 2 48.96 16.98 28.50
CA ASN A 2 48.04 15.85 28.48
C ASN A 2 47.02 15.98 27.33
N LYS A 3 47.11 15.09 26.33
CA LYS A 3 46.01 14.84 25.39
C LYS A 3 44.95 14.01 26.10
N SER A 4 43.83 14.66 26.45
CA SER A 4 42.63 14.00 26.97
C SER A 4 42.15 12.92 25.99
N LYS A 5 42.13 11.68 26.45
CA LYS A 5 41.48 10.53 25.81
C LYS A 5 40.06 10.40 26.35
N THR A 6 39.11 11.14 25.82
CA THR A 6 37.70 10.72 25.88
C THR A 6 37.43 9.80 24.70
N ARG A 7 37.48 8.49 24.96
CA ARG A 7 36.98 7.45 24.07
C ARG A 7 35.46 7.51 24.09
N ASP A 8 34.86 8.31 23.21
CA ASP A 8 33.41 8.24 22.97
C ASP A 8 33.09 6.92 22.26
N ASN A 9 32.23 6.13 22.89
CA ASN A 9 31.88 4.78 22.47
C ASN A 9 30.77 4.87 21.40
N PRO A 10 31.03 4.58 20.10
CA PRO A 10 30.06 4.83 19.00
C PRO A 10 28.81 3.93 19.04
N THR A 11 28.81 2.91 19.90
CA THR A 11 27.67 2.03 20.17
C THR A 11 26.53 2.74 20.89
N VAL A 12 26.82 3.80 21.64
CA VAL A 12 25.87 4.57 22.44
C VAL A 12 25.16 5.64 21.59
N GLU A 13 25.81 6.16 20.55
CA GLU A 13 25.32 7.31 19.77
C GLU A 13 24.06 7.04 18.95
N TRP A 14 23.92 5.86 18.30
CA TRP A 14 22.74 5.56 17.45
C TRP A 14 21.44 5.50 18.24
N ASN A 15 21.49 4.91 19.43
CA ASN A 15 20.33 4.78 20.31
C ASN A 15 20.02 6.12 21.03
N GLN A 16 21.02 6.99 21.19
CA GLN A 16 20.86 8.35 21.72
C GLN A 16 20.41 9.39 20.68
N ILE A 17 20.27 9.02 19.40
CA ILE A 17 19.79 9.95 18.37
C ILE A 17 18.41 10.47 18.77
N ASN A 18 18.27 11.80 18.78
CA ASN A 18 16.97 12.44 18.96
C ASN A 18 16.13 12.31 17.67
N TRP A 19 15.45 11.16 17.53
CA TRP A 19 14.59 10.82 16.41
C TRP A 19 13.51 11.87 16.18
N ARG A 20 12.93 12.41 17.26
CA ARG A 20 11.94 13.48 17.20
C ARG A 20 12.47 14.71 16.48
N LYS A 21 13.68 15.16 16.82
CA LYS A 21 14.32 16.32 16.18
C LYS A 21 14.61 16.03 14.70
N ALA A 22 15.13 14.84 14.39
CA ALA A 22 15.43 14.45 13.01
C ALA A 22 14.17 14.42 12.12
N GLU A 23 13.07 13.82 12.60
CA GLU A 23 11.80 13.76 11.87
C GLU A 23 11.19 15.16 11.68
N ARG A 24 11.19 16.01 12.70
CA ARG A 24 10.67 17.38 12.60
C ARG A 24 11.44 18.23 11.59
N LEU A 25 12.77 18.16 11.60
CA LEU A 25 13.62 18.91 10.67
C LEU A 25 13.42 18.44 9.22
N THR A 26 13.38 17.13 9.02
CA THR A 26 13.15 16.51 7.72
C THR A 26 11.78 16.90 7.18
N PHE A 27 10.72 16.73 7.97
CA PHE A 27 9.35 17.08 7.56
C PHE A 27 9.18 18.58 7.30
N LYS A 28 9.83 19.46 8.08
CA LYS A 28 9.83 20.92 7.83
C LYS A 28 10.39 21.25 6.44
N LEU A 29 11.47 20.59 6.02
CA LEU A 29 12.03 20.77 4.68
C LEU A 29 11.12 20.18 3.59
N GLN A 30 10.56 18.99 3.81
CA GLN A 30 9.61 18.37 2.87
C GLN A 30 8.37 19.25 2.63
N LYS A 31 7.78 19.82 3.69
CA LYS A 31 6.65 20.75 3.59
C LYS A 31 7.02 22.02 2.80
N ARG A 32 8.24 22.52 2.95
CA ARG A 32 8.73 23.67 2.16
C ARG A 32 8.92 23.31 0.69
N ILE A 33 9.42 22.11 0.38
CA ILE A 33 9.53 21.59 -1.00
C ILE A 33 8.14 21.49 -1.63
N TYR A 34 7.19 20.87 -0.92
CA TYR A 34 5.80 20.74 -1.35
C TYR A 34 5.20 22.11 -1.71
N ARG A 35 5.21 23.07 -0.77
CA ARG A 35 4.68 24.42 -0.99
C ARG A 35 5.41 25.19 -2.11
N ALA A 36 6.70 24.97 -2.30
CA ALA A 36 7.46 25.59 -3.39
C ALA A 36 7.06 25.00 -4.75
N SER A 37 6.81 23.68 -4.80
CA SER A 37 6.31 22.99 -6.00
C SER A 37 4.90 23.47 -6.37
N GLU A 38 4.01 23.63 -5.38
CA GLU A 38 2.66 24.19 -5.61
C GLU A 38 2.68 25.58 -6.24
N ARG A 39 3.65 26.42 -5.85
CA ARG A 39 3.84 27.77 -6.44
C ARG A 39 4.57 27.77 -7.78
N GLY A 40 5.04 26.63 -8.26
CA GLY A 40 5.86 26.55 -9.47
C GLY A 40 7.28 27.11 -9.32
N ASP A 41 7.77 27.34 -8.10
CA ASP A 41 9.12 27.90 -7.86
C ASP A 41 10.19 26.81 -7.94
N VAL A 42 10.60 26.52 -9.19
CA VAL A 42 11.60 25.48 -9.48
C VAL A 42 12.94 25.79 -8.81
N LYS A 43 13.35 27.06 -8.72
CA LYS A 43 14.64 27.44 -8.11
C LYS A 43 14.64 27.10 -6.61
N ALA A 44 13.58 27.46 -5.89
CA ALA A 44 13.45 27.12 -4.47
C ALA A 44 13.34 25.61 -4.23
N VAL A 45 12.57 24.89 -5.06
CA VAL A 45 12.46 23.42 -4.97
C VAL A 45 13.84 22.77 -5.06
N ARG A 46 14.64 23.13 -6.07
CA ARG A 46 15.97 22.54 -6.28
C ARG A 46 16.93 22.89 -5.15
N LYS A 47 16.89 24.12 -4.61
CA LYS A 47 17.69 24.53 -3.45
C LYS A 47 17.34 23.69 -2.21
N LEU A 48 16.04 23.58 -1.90
CA LEU A 48 15.56 22.83 -0.74
C LEU A 48 15.84 21.32 -0.86
N GLN A 49 15.71 20.75 -2.05
CA GLN A 49 16.06 19.35 -2.30
C GLN A 49 17.55 19.08 -2.03
N LYS A 50 18.45 19.94 -2.51
CA LYS A 50 19.88 19.84 -2.20
C LYS A 50 20.14 19.92 -0.70
N THR A 51 19.49 20.86 -0.01
CA THR A 51 19.59 20.97 1.46
C THR A 51 19.10 19.69 2.16
N LEU A 52 17.98 19.12 1.73
CA LEU A 52 17.39 17.94 2.35
C LEU A 52 18.21 16.67 2.08
N ILE A 53 18.70 16.47 0.87
CA ILE A 53 19.55 15.31 0.50
C ILE A 53 20.86 15.31 1.32
N ASN A 54 21.43 16.50 1.56
CA ASN A 54 22.67 16.63 2.32
C ASN A 54 22.45 16.68 3.83
N SER A 55 21.21 16.83 4.31
CA SER A 55 20.89 16.92 5.74
C SER A 55 21.18 15.60 6.46
N TRP A 56 21.92 15.69 7.57
CA TRP A 56 22.18 14.56 8.46
C TRP A 56 20.89 13.89 8.94
N SER A 57 19.87 14.68 9.31
CA SER A 57 18.58 14.15 9.77
C SER A 57 17.89 13.26 8.74
N ASN A 58 17.92 13.64 7.45
CA ASN A 58 17.31 12.85 6.39
C ASN A 58 18.09 11.56 6.12
N LYS A 59 19.43 11.62 6.14
CA LYS A 59 20.30 10.45 5.96
C LYS A 59 20.10 9.41 7.06
N VAL A 60 20.05 9.85 8.31
CA VAL A 60 19.83 8.98 9.47
C VAL A 60 18.46 8.29 9.41
N LEU A 61 17.40 9.03 9.08
CA LEU A 61 16.06 8.45 8.93
C LEU A 61 15.99 7.45 7.76
N ALA A 62 16.66 7.74 6.65
CA ALA A 62 16.73 6.83 5.51
C ALA A 62 17.44 5.52 5.86
N VAL A 63 18.58 5.59 6.56
CA VAL A 63 19.31 4.40 7.03
C VAL A 63 18.46 3.60 8.02
N ARG A 64 17.82 4.25 8.99
CA ARG A 64 16.92 3.57 9.94
C ARG A 64 15.76 2.88 9.21
N ARG A 65 15.12 3.56 8.27
CA ARG A 65 14.00 2.99 7.51
C ARG A 65 14.40 1.70 6.78
N VAL A 66 15.56 1.71 6.12
CA VAL A 66 16.06 0.56 5.35
C VAL A 66 16.53 -0.59 6.25
N THR A 67 17.14 -0.27 7.39
CA THR A 67 17.79 -1.27 8.25
C THR A 67 16.90 -1.82 9.37
N GLN A 68 15.91 -1.04 9.85
CA GLN A 68 15.11 -1.38 11.04
C GLN A 68 13.61 -1.49 10.75
N ASP A 69 13.06 -0.55 9.97
CA ASP A 69 11.60 -0.40 9.82
C ASP A 69 11.03 -1.26 8.68
N ASN A 70 11.73 -1.36 7.55
CA ASN A 70 11.27 -2.09 6.37
C ASN A 70 11.13 -3.60 6.63
N THR A 71 10.10 -4.21 6.05
CA THR A 71 9.87 -5.66 6.11
C THR A 71 10.98 -6.46 5.43
N GLY A 72 11.55 -5.92 4.35
CA GLY A 72 12.69 -6.48 3.61
C GLY A 72 14.07 -6.19 4.21
N LYS A 73 14.17 -5.76 5.48
CA LYS A 73 15.44 -5.36 6.11
C LYS A 73 16.51 -6.45 6.15
N ARG A 74 16.10 -7.73 6.15
CA ARG A 74 17.02 -8.89 6.19
C ARG A 74 17.46 -9.39 4.80
N THR A 75 16.98 -8.75 3.73
CA THR A 75 17.31 -9.16 2.36
C THR A 75 18.61 -8.49 1.92
N ALA A 76 19.64 -9.28 1.61
CA ALA A 76 20.92 -8.79 1.12
C ALA A 76 20.88 -8.47 -0.39
N GLY A 77 21.64 -7.44 -0.78
CA GLY A 77 21.95 -7.13 -2.17
C GLY A 77 23.11 -7.98 -2.68
N VAL A 78 23.82 -7.49 -3.70
CA VAL A 78 25.03 -8.15 -4.25
C VAL A 78 26.19 -8.18 -3.25
N ASP A 79 26.18 -7.28 -2.28
CA ASP A 79 27.17 -7.13 -1.21
C ASP A 79 27.05 -8.19 -0.09
N GLY A 80 25.97 -8.98 -0.07
CA GLY A 80 25.75 -10.01 0.95
C GLY A 80 25.37 -9.47 2.34
N ILE A 81 25.32 -8.15 2.52
CA ILE A 81 25.07 -7.52 3.83
C ILE A 81 23.58 -7.60 4.20
N LYS A 82 23.28 -8.35 5.27
CA LYS A 82 21.90 -8.57 5.76
C LYS A 82 21.54 -7.69 6.96
N LEU A 83 22.50 -7.39 7.83
CA LEU A 83 22.31 -6.65 9.08
C LEU A 83 23.51 -5.74 9.28
N LEU A 84 23.24 -4.54 9.80
CA LEU A 84 24.26 -3.56 10.16
C LEU A 84 24.20 -3.33 11.67
N THR A 85 25.37 -3.27 12.32
CA THR A 85 25.49 -2.83 13.71
C THR A 85 25.23 -1.32 13.83
N PRO A 86 24.90 -0.78 15.02
CA PRO A 86 24.73 0.66 15.23
C PRO A 86 25.90 1.51 14.70
N LYS A 87 27.15 1.08 14.94
CA LYS A 87 28.36 1.75 14.43
C LYS A 87 28.40 1.77 12.89
N GLN A 88 28.15 0.62 12.26
CA GLN A 88 28.11 0.53 10.79
C GLN A 88 26.99 1.38 10.18
N ARG A 89 25.88 1.60 10.90
CA ARG A 89 24.80 2.50 10.44
C ARG A 89 25.26 3.96 10.44
N LEU A 90 25.98 4.40 11.47
CA LEU A 90 26.54 5.76 11.52
C LEU A 90 27.60 5.98 10.44
N GLU A 91 28.46 4.99 10.22
CA GLU A 91 29.42 4.99 9.11
C GLU A 91 28.70 5.07 7.76
N LEU A 92 27.60 4.31 7.59
CA LEU A 92 26.80 4.41 6.37
C LEU A 92 26.23 5.82 6.18
N VAL A 93 25.69 6.44 7.24
CA VAL A 93 25.17 7.82 7.20
C VAL A 93 26.21 8.82 6.71
N SER A 94 27.45 8.72 7.18
CA SER A 94 28.53 9.63 6.76
C SER A 94 28.96 9.39 5.30
N GLN A 95 28.91 8.15 4.83
CA GLN A 95 29.26 7.76 3.47
C GLN A 95 28.18 8.08 2.42
N LEU A 96 26.92 8.30 2.81
CA LEU A 96 25.82 8.60 1.89
C LEU A 96 26.07 9.92 1.15
N LYS A 97 26.36 9.83 -0.15
CA LYS A 97 26.57 10.98 -1.03
C LYS A 97 26.16 10.63 -2.46
N THR A 98 25.61 11.60 -3.20
CA THR A 98 25.30 11.42 -4.63
C THR A 98 26.60 11.49 -5.42
N THR A 99 27.11 10.34 -5.88
CA THR A 99 28.36 10.22 -6.64
C THR A 99 28.13 10.08 -8.14
N GLY A 100 26.91 9.76 -8.57
CA GLY A 100 26.63 9.35 -9.95
C GLY A 100 27.10 7.93 -10.27
N LYS A 101 27.47 7.14 -9.26
CA LYS A 101 27.83 5.72 -9.37
C LYS A 101 26.84 4.90 -8.54
N SER A 102 26.58 3.67 -8.98
CA SER A 102 25.65 2.72 -8.37
C SER A 102 26.14 1.31 -8.61
N GLN A 103 25.85 0.40 -7.68
CA GLN A 103 26.19 -1.02 -7.84
C GLN A 103 25.07 -1.78 -8.57
N PRO A 104 25.37 -2.89 -9.26
CA PRO A 104 24.34 -3.74 -9.86
C PRO A 104 23.39 -4.30 -8.80
N THR A 105 22.14 -4.53 -9.20
CA THR A 105 21.13 -5.12 -8.31
C THR A 105 21.18 -6.65 -8.35
N ARG A 106 20.90 -7.33 -7.24
CA ARG A 106 20.86 -8.80 -7.19
C ARG A 106 19.51 -9.32 -7.66
N ARG A 107 19.47 -10.23 -8.63
CA ARG A 107 18.21 -10.83 -9.09
C ARG A 107 17.67 -11.86 -8.11
N VAL A 108 16.37 -11.80 -7.83
CA VAL A 108 15.61 -12.82 -7.09
C VAL A 108 14.28 -13.05 -7.78
N MET A 109 13.93 -14.31 -8.03
CA MET A 109 12.65 -14.68 -8.62
C MET A 109 11.59 -14.83 -7.53
N ILE A 110 10.49 -14.09 -7.66
CA ILE A 110 9.34 -14.16 -6.75
C ILE A 110 8.15 -14.74 -7.51
N PRO A 111 7.53 -15.84 -7.04
CA PRO A 111 6.37 -16.42 -7.72
C PRO A 111 5.20 -15.42 -7.70
N LYS A 112 4.51 -15.27 -8.83
CA LYS A 112 3.27 -14.50 -8.88
C LYS A 112 2.19 -15.28 -8.13
N PRO A 113 1.44 -14.64 -7.22
CA PRO A 113 0.34 -15.32 -6.55
C PRO A 113 -0.70 -15.82 -7.57
N GLY A 114 -0.91 -17.14 -7.62
CA GLY A 114 -1.94 -17.78 -8.45
C GLY A 114 -1.55 -18.09 -9.89
N THR A 115 -0.28 -17.92 -10.30
CA THR A 115 0.22 -18.39 -11.60
C THR A 115 1.57 -19.10 -11.45
N ASN A 116 1.96 -19.91 -12.44
CA ASN A 116 3.29 -20.53 -12.50
C ASN A 116 4.38 -19.55 -12.95
N GLU A 117 4.03 -18.29 -13.21
CA GLU A 117 4.98 -17.27 -13.64
C GLU A 117 5.69 -16.66 -12.42
N SER A 118 6.96 -16.31 -12.58
CA SER A 118 7.74 -15.57 -11.58
C SER A 118 8.01 -14.13 -12.04
N ARG A 119 8.15 -13.20 -11.09
CA ARG A 119 8.61 -11.82 -11.31
C ARG A 119 10.06 -11.69 -10.88
N PRO A 120 10.95 -11.19 -11.74
CA PRO A 120 12.31 -10.86 -11.32
C PRO A 120 12.29 -9.61 -10.43
N LEU A 121 12.95 -9.69 -9.28
CA LEU A 121 13.18 -8.56 -8.37
C LEU A 121 14.68 -8.27 -8.35
N GLY A 122 15.07 -7.03 -8.62
CA GLY A 122 16.42 -6.51 -8.40
C GLY A 122 16.53 -5.90 -7.00
N ILE A 123 17.26 -6.55 -6.11
CA ILE A 123 17.52 -6.05 -4.75
C ILE A 123 18.82 -5.24 -4.76
N PRO A 124 18.77 -3.92 -4.52
CA PRO A 124 19.99 -3.11 -4.43
C PRO A 124 20.78 -3.38 -3.15
N THR A 125 22.03 -2.91 -3.13
CA THR A 125 22.88 -2.91 -1.92
C THR A 125 22.24 -2.12 -0.78
N MET A 126 22.71 -2.33 0.46
CA MET A 126 22.27 -1.52 1.59
C MET A 126 22.54 -0.02 1.38
N TYR A 127 23.71 0.29 0.81
CA TYR A 127 24.09 1.66 0.47
C TYR A 127 23.11 2.29 -0.53
N ASP A 128 22.85 1.60 -1.65
CA ASP A 128 21.95 2.13 -2.68
C ASP A 128 20.52 2.26 -2.18
N ARG A 129 20.02 1.31 -1.38
CA ARG A 129 18.68 1.43 -0.77
C ARG A 129 18.57 2.65 0.14
N ALA A 130 19.59 2.91 0.96
CA ALA A 130 19.61 4.07 1.84
C ALA A 130 19.72 5.38 1.04
N LEU A 131 20.57 5.44 0.01
CA LEU A 131 20.69 6.63 -0.84
C LEU A 131 19.41 6.88 -1.67
N GLN A 132 18.76 5.83 -2.17
CA GLN A 132 17.46 5.91 -2.82
C GLN A 132 16.38 6.43 -1.87
N ALA A 133 16.38 6.00 -0.61
CA ALA A 133 15.46 6.52 0.41
C ALA A 133 15.70 8.01 0.72
N VAL A 134 16.96 8.45 0.79
CA VAL A 134 17.33 9.88 0.95
C VAL A 134 16.80 10.71 -0.22
N VAL A 135 17.01 10.25 -1.46
CA VAL A 135 16.54 10.95 -2.66
C VAL A 135 15.01 10.92 -2.76
N LYS A 136 14.37 9.78 -2.48
CA LYS A 136 12.91 9.64 -2.46
C LYS A 136 12.30 10.66 -1.50
N SER A 137 12.84 10.81 -0.30
CA SER A 137 12.39 11.78 0.71
C SER A 137 12.39 13.23 0.21
N ALA A 138 13.24 13.56 -0.78
CA ALA A 138 13.32 14.90 -1.38
C ALA A 138 12.49 15.07 -2.67
N LEU A 139 12.29 14.00 -3.45
CA LEU A 139 11.49 14.04 -4.67
C LEU A 139 9.99 13.86 -4.40
N GLU A 140 9.62 13.00 -3.44
CA GLU A 140 8.22 12.67 -3.14
C GLU A 140 7.36 13.92 -2.83
N PRO A 141 7.80 14.91 -2.03
CA PRO A 141 7.01 16.13 -1.79
C PRO A 141 6.86 17.04 -3.02
N GLU A 142 7.85 17.08 -3.92
CA GLU A 142 7.75 17.86 -5.17
C GLU A 142 6.65 17.29 -6.06
N TRP A 143 6.64 15.96 -6.20
CA TRP A 143 5.73 15.25 -7.09
C TRP A 143 4.33 15.07 -6.50
N GLU A 144 4.20 14.90 -5.19
CA GLU A 144 2.88 14.88 -4.54
C GLU A 144 2.10 16.20 -4.73
N ALA A 145 2.79 17.33 -4.89
CA ALA A 145 2.15 18.61 -5.26
C ALA A 145 1.62 18.65 -6.70
N ARG A 146 2.13 17.78 -7.58
CA ARG A 146 1.81 17.78 -9.03
C ARG A 146 0.94 16.60 -9.45
N PHE A 147 1.03 15.48 -8.74
CA PHE A 147 0.36 14.25 -9.12
C PHE A 147 -1.16 14.41 -9.19
N GLU A 148 -1.73 13.75 -10.18
CA GLU A 148 -3.17 13.80 -10.43
C GLU A 148 -3.98 13.15 -9.29
N PRO A 149 -5.20 13.66 -9.00
CA PRO A 149 -6.01 13.21 -7.88
C PRO A 149 -6.53 11.77 -8.03
N ASN A 150 -6.66 11.23 -9.24
CA ASN A 150 -7.14 9.86 -9.45
C ASN A 150 -6.01 8.85 -9.68
N SER A 151 -4.77 9.21 -9.31
CA SER A 151 -3.66 8.28 -9.16
C SER A 151 -3.47 7.87 -7.69
N TYR A 152 -3.51 6.56 -7.41
CA TYR A 152 -3.53 6.01 -6.05
C TYR A 152 -2.34 5.13 -5.69
N GLY A 153 -1.84 4.31 -6.64
CA GLY A 153 -0.80 3.32 -6.37
C GLY A 153 0.51 3.93 -5.86
N PHE A 154 1.12 3.31 -4.85
CA PHE A 154 2.42 3.70 -4.26
C PHE A 154 2.55 5.13 -3.71
N ARG A 155 1.43 5.82 -3.46
CA ARG A 155 1.41 7.18 -2.91
C ARG A 155 1.08 7.20 -1.42
N PRO A 156 1.70 8.09 -0.62
CA PRO A 156 1.49 8.13 0.81
C PRO A 156 0.03 8.51 1.15
N GLY A 157 -0.63 7.70 1.97
CA GLY A 157 -2.00 7.94 2.42
C GLY A 157 -3.09 7.62 1.39
N ARG A 158 -2.74 7.00 0.26
CA ARG A 158 -3.66 6.52 -0.78
C ARG A 158 -3.63 4.99 -0.86
N SER A 159 -4.79 4.38 -1.06
CA SER A 159 -5.04 2.93 -0.94
C SER A 159 -5.85 2.38 -2.12
N CYS A 160 -5.96 1.05 -2.24
CA CYS A 160 -6.84 0.42 -3.22
C CYS A 160 -8.30 0.86 -3.04
N HIS A 161 -8.74 1.00 -1.79
CA HIS A 161 -10.11 1.42 -1.46
C HIS A 161 -10.43 2.83 -1.96
N ASP A 162 -9.42 3.71 -2.06
CA ASP A 162 -9.59 5.04 -2.64
C ASP A 162 -9.93 4.98 -4.13
N ALA A 163 -9.25 4.10 -4.86
CA ALA A 163 -9.50 3.88 -6.28
C ALA A 163 -10.90 3.29 -6.50
N ILE A 164 -11.31 2.32 -5.68
CA ILE A 164 -12.66 1.76 -5.71
C ILE A 164 -13.74 2.80 -5.37
N GLY A 165 -13.48 3.65 -4.38
CA GLY A 165 -14.36 4.78 -4.06
C GLY A 165 -14.50 5.76 -5.23
N ALA A 166 -13.40 6.05 -5.93
CA ALA A 166 -13.42 6.91 -7.11
C ALA A 166 -14.22 6.30 -8.28
N ILE A 167 -14.10 4.98 -8.49
CA ILE A 167 -14.90 4.24 -9.47
C ILE A 167 -16.38 4.31 -9.11
N PHE A 168 -16.73 4.03 -7.84
CA PHE A 168 -18.10 4.11 -7.35
C PHE A 168 -18.71 5.50 -7.62
N ASP A 169 -17.99 6.57 -7.26
CA ASP A 169 -18.46 7.94 -7.49
C ASP A 169 -18.65 8.27 -8.98
N SER A 170 -17.84 7.70 -9.87
CA SER A 170 -17.94 7.93 -11.32
C SER A 170 -19.19 7.29 -11.94
N ILE A 171 -19.68 6.18 -11.39
CA ILE A 171 -20.76 5.37 -11.99
C ILE A 171 -22.07 5.40 -11.19
N ARG A 172 -22.08 5.87 -9.94
CA ARG A 172 -23.24 5.74 -9.05
C ARG A 172 -24.55 6.34 -9.58
N TYR A 173 -24.48 7.32 -10.48
CA TYR A 173 -25.65 7.99 -11.03
C TYR A 173 -25.97 7.63 -12.48
N LYS A 174 -25.03 7.03 -13.22
CA LYS A 174 -25.23 6.73 -14.64
C LYS A 174 -24.41 5.50 -15.03
N ALA A 175 -25.01 4.63 -15.83
CA ALA A 175 -24.30 3.54 -16.48
C ALA A 175 -23.34 4.07 -17.55
N LYS A 176 -22.16 3.48 -17.61
CA LYS A 176 -21.04 3.91 -18.46
C LYS A 176 -20.30 2.70 -19.05
N TYR A 177 -19.64 2.94 -20.17
CA TYR A 177 -18.62 2.06 -20.75
C TYR A 177 -17.31 2.20 -19.97
N VAL A 178 -16.56 1.10 -19.92
CA VAL A 178 -15.30 1.01 -19.19
C VAL A 178 -14.25 0.36 -20.07
N LEU A 179 -13.11 1.04 -20.22
CA LEU A 179 -11.86 0.42 -20.67
C LEU A 179 -11.08 0.01 -19.44
N ASP A 180 -10.99 -1.28 -19.21
CA ASP A 180 -10.10 -1.90 -18.23
C ASP A 180 -8.76 -2.20 -18.92
N ALA A 181 -7.69 -1.55 -18.49
CA ALA A 181 -6.40 -1.59 -19.18
C ALA A 181 -5.23 -1.81 -18.22
N ASP A 182 -4.23 -2.56 -18.72
CA ASP A 182 -2.98 -2.86 -18.02
C ASP A 182 -1.80 -2.50 -18.93
N ILE A 183 -0.71 -2.03 -18.33
CA ILE A 183 0.52 -1.67 -19.06
C ILE A 183 1.49 -2.85 -19.09
N ALA A 184 1.90 -3.26 -20.28
CA ALA A 184 2.80 -4.39 -20.45
C ALA A 184 4.19 -4.09 -19.89
N LYS A 185 4.61 -4.87 -18.86
CA LYS A 185 5.96 -4.78 -18.26
C LYS A 185 6.32 -3.34 -17.86
N CYS A 186 5.40 -2.64 -17.19
CA CYS A 186 5.52 -1.21 -16.89
C CYS A 186 6.85 -0.84 -16.24
N PHE A 187 7.40 -1.63 -15.32
CA PHE A 187 8.68 -1.33 -14.69
C PHE A 187 9.88 -1.64 -15.60
N ASP A 188 9.80 -2.62 -16.49
CA ASP A 188 10.95 -3.11 -17.26
C ASP A 188 11.18 -2.34 -18.57
N ARG A 189 10.18 -1.60 -19.06
CA ARG A 189 10.22 -0.96 -20.40
C ARG A 189 10.28 0.57 -20.40
N ILE A 190 10.28 1.22 -19.24
CA ILE A 190 10.31 2.69 -19.17
C ILE A 190 11.57 3.23 -19.85
N ASN A 191 11.40 4.09 -20.84
CA ASN A 191 12.51 4.77 -21.50
C ASN A 191 13.25 5.70 -20.51
N HIS A 192 14.55 5.47 -20.33
CA HIS A 192 15.35 6.24 -19.37
C HIS A 192 15.45 7.72 -19.71
N LYS A 193 15.56 8.07 -21.00
CA LYS A 193 15.71 9.46 -21.45
C LYS A 193 14.42 10.23 -21.16
N ALA A 194 13.28 9.70 -21.61
CA ALA A 194 11.97 10.30 -21.37
C ALA A 194 11.68 10.49 -19.87
N LEU A 195 11.97 9.48 -19.04
CA LEU A 195 11.82 9.57 -17.59
C LEU A 195 12.71 10.66 -16.97
N LEU A 196 13.99 10.70 -17.32
CA LEU A 196 14.93 11.70 -16.77
C LEU A 196 14.56 13.13 -17.20
N ASP A 197 14.08 13.30 -18.43
CA ASP A 197 13.63 14.59 -18.96
C ASP A 197 12.37 15.06 -18.22
N LYS A 198 11.42 14.16 -17.99
CA LYS A 198 10.20 14.43 -17.21
C LYS A 198 10.48 14.76 -15.74
N ILE A 199 11.47 14.12 -15.13
CA ILE A 199 11.92 14.44 -13.76
C ILE A 199 12.44 15.89 -13.67
N ASN A 200 13.05 16.39 -14.74
CA ASN A 200 13.59 17.75 -14.86
C ASN A 200 14.38 18.21 -13.62
N THR A 201 15.30 17.38 -13.14
CA THR A 201 16.11 17.65 -11.94
C THR A 201 17.50 18.20 -12.26
N TYR A 202 18.22 18.65 -11.23
CA TYR A 202 19.57 19.21 -11.39
C TYR A 202 20.60 18.13 -11.82
N PRO A 203 21.70 18.51 -12.52
CA PRO A 203 22.60 17.56 -13.18
C PRO A 203 23.20 16.48 -12.26
N GLY A 204 23.54 16.83 -11.01
CA GLY A 204 24.09 15.87 -10.04
C GLY A 204 23.11 14.74 -9.71
N LEU A 205 21.84 15.08 -9.42
CA LEU A 205 20.82 14.09 -9.12
C LEU A 205 20.38 13.33 -10.37
N ARG A 206 20.30 14.00 -11.53
CA ARG A 206 20.03 13.35 -12.82
C ARG A 206 21.05 12.25 -13.11
N ARG A 207 22.35 12.49 -12.87
CA ARG A 207 23.41 11.49 -13.01
C ARG A 207 23.24 10.32 -12.04
N GLN A 208 22.86 10.58 -10.79
CA GLN A 208 22.61 9.50 -9.82
C GLN A 208 21.43 8.62 -10.24
N ILE A 209 20.29 9.20 -10.64
CA ILE A 209 19.12 8.44 -11.09
C ILE A 209 19.47 7.65 -12.36
N LYS A 210 20.15 8.28 -13.33
CA LYS A 210 20.63 7.60 -14.53
C LYS A 210 21.53 6.42 -14.20
N SER A 211 22.40 6.55 -13.20
CA SER A 211 23.26 5.47 -12.74
C SER A 211 22.45 4.31 -12.16
N TRP A 212 21.43 4.57 -11.34
CA TRP A 212 20.54 3.50 -10.83
C TRP A 212 19.72 2.80 -11.91
N LEU A 213 19.31 3.52 -12.95
CA LEU A 213 18.56 2.93 -14.07
C LEU A 213 19.46 2.06 -14.95
N LYS A 214 20.76 2.40 -15.06
CA LYS A 214 21.74 1.69 -15.90
C LYS A 214 22.63 0.69 -15.17
N SER A 215 22.51 0.56 -13.85
CA SER A 215 23.46 -0.21 -13.02
C SER A 215 23.46 -1.71 -13.31
N GLY A 216 22.51 -2.22 -14.10
CA GLY A 216 22.44 -3.62 -14.47
C GLY A 216 21.90 -4.52 -13.35
N VAL A 217 21.75 -5.79 -13.69
CA VAL A 217 21.31 -6.85 -12.78
C VAL A 217 22.38 -7.94 -12.76
N LEU A 218 22.84 -8.30 -11.57
CA LEU A 218 23.70 -9.46 -11.34
C LEU A 218 22.81 -10.70 -11.20
N ASP A 219 22.99 -11.66 -12.09
CA ASP A 219 22.29 -12.95 -12.09
C ASP A 219 23.31 -14.08 -12.30
N GLN A 220 23.33 -15.06 -11.38
CA GLN A 220 24.27 -16.20 -11.39
C GLN A 220 25.76 -15.86 -11.58
N GLY A 221 26.20 -14.66 -11.17
CA GLY A 221 27.61 -14.23 -11.29
C GLY A 221 27.91 -13.39 -12.54
N GLU A 222 26.95 -13.26 -13.46
CA GLU A 222 27.06 -12.43 -14.66
C GLU A 222 26.28 -11.12 -14.52
N ILE A 223 26.84 -10.02 -15.03
CA ILE A 223 26.20 -8.70 -15.02
C ILE A 223 25.47 -8.49 -16.34
N PHE A 224 24.15 -8.45 -16.29
CA PHE A 224 23.30 -8.14 -17.44
C PHE A 224 23.03 -6.63 -17.49
N PRO A 225 23.33 -5.94 -18.60
CA PRO A 225 23.06 -4.51 -18.73
C PRO A 225 21.56 -4.24 -18.83
N THR A 226 21.08 -3.22 -18.10
CA THR A 226 19.69 -2.76 -18.18
C THR A 226 19.60 -1.66 -19.24
N LYS A 227 19.01 -1.99 -20.40
CA LYS A 227 18.80 -1.02 -21.49
C LYS A 227 17.62 -0.08 -21.22
N ASP A 228 16.54 -0.62 -20.66
CA ASP A 228 15.29 0.09 -20.35
C ASP A 228 14.74 -0.33 -18.98
N GLY A 229 13.80 0.45 -18.46
CA GLY A 229 13.10 0.16 -17.22
C GLY A 229 13.79 0.66 -15.94
N THR A 230 13.10 0.48 -14.83
CA THR A 230 13.56 0.77 -13.48
C THR A 230 13.64 -0.52 -12.69
N PRO A 231 14.73 -0.79 -11.94
CA PRO A 231 14.90 -2.05 -11.23
C PRO A 231 13.75 -2.27 -10.24
N GLN A 232 12.99 -3.34 -10.45
CA GLN A 232 11.89 -3.73 -9.59
C GLN A 232 12.45 -4.17 -8.23
N GLY A 233 12.25 -3.38 -7.16
CA GLY A 233 12.84 -3.63 -5.84
C GLY A 233 13.66 -2.47 -5.27
N GLY A 234 13.97 -1.46 -6.09
CA GLY A 234 14.49 -0.19 -5.60
C GLY A 234 13.47 0.58 -4.78
N VAL A 235 13.93 1.29 -3.74
CA VAL A 235 13.07 2.09 -2.84
C VAL A 235 12.42 3.25 -3.60
N ILE A 236 13.13 3.80 -4.59
CA ILE A 236 12.69 4.93 -5.41
C ILE A 236 11.89 4.51 -6.64
N SER A 237 12.01 3.26 -7.10
CA SER A 237 11.41 2.77 -8.36
C SER A 237 9.89 3.00 -8.46
N PRO A 238 9.07 2.77 -7.41
CA PRO A 238 7.64 3.06 -7.48
C PRO A 238 7.31 4.55 -7.69
N LEU A 239 8.11 5.46 -7.10
CA LEU A 239 7.95 6.89 -7.32
C LEU A 239 8.32 7.25 -8.77
N LEU A 240 9.41 6.69 -9.30
CA LEU A 240 9.82 6.91 -10.70
C LEU A 240 8.76 6.42 -11.70
N ALA A 241 8.16 5.25 -11.46
CA ALA A 241 7.06 4.74 -12.28
C ALA A 241 5.85 5.67 -12.26
N ASN A 242 5.49 6.20 -11.09
CA ASN A 242 4.40 7.19 -10.99
C ASN A 242 4.72 8.50 -11.69
N ILE A 243 5.97 8.95 -11.66
CA ILE A 243 6.44 10.13 -12.42
C ILE A 243 6.33 9.89 -13.92
N ALA A 244 6.76 8.71 -14.40
CA ALA A 244 6.64 8.32 -15.79
C ALA A 244 5.19 8.39 -16.27
N LEU A 245 4.25 7.83 -15.48
CA LEU A 245 2.83 7.75 -15.82
C LEU A 245 2.01 9.01 -15.47
N HIS A 246 2.62 10.05 -14.90
CA HIS A 246 1.92 11.30 -14.60
C HIS A 246 1.56 12.07 -15.87
N GLY A 247 0.36 12.65 -15.93
CA GLY A 247 -0.13 13.41 -17.09
C GLY A 247 -1.01 12.58 -18.02
N MET A 248 -1.19 11.28 -17.72
CA MET A 248 -2.10 10.41 -18.44
C MET A 248 -3.56 10.85 -18.25
N GLU A 249 -3.97 11.22 -17.04
CA GLU A 249 -5.34 11.71 -16.77
C GLU A 249 -5.56 13.05 -17.47
N GLU A 250 -4.57 13.94 -17.41
CA GLU A 250 -4.65 15.25 -18.07
C GLU A 250 -4.73 15.13 -19.59
N ARG A 251 -3.95 14.23 -20.21
CA ARG A 251 -3.98 13.99 -21.66
C ARG A 251 -5.37 13.57 -22.15
N VAL A 252 -6.03 12.69 -21.39
CA VAL A 252 -7.39 12.23 -21.68
C VAL A 252 -8.41 13.35 -21.50
N LYS A 253 -8.28 14.16 -20.45
CA LYS A 253 -9.17 15.30 -20.21
C LYS A 253 -9.04 16.38 -21.30
N GLN A 254 -7.84 16.61 -21.81
CA GLN A 254 -7.60 17.55 -22.90
C GLN A 254 -8.30 17.13 -24.19
N PHE A 255 -8.34 15.83 -24.49
CA PHE A 255 -9.01 15.30 -25.67
C PHE A 255 -10.53 15.55 -25.67
N VAL A 256 -11.19 15.35 -24.53
CA VAL A 256 -12.65 15.53 -24.40
C VAL A 256 -13.06 17.02 -24.43
N GLY A 257 -12.08 17.93 -24.29
CA GLY A 257 -12.21 19.37 -24.45
C GLY A 257 -12.02 20.16 -23.16
N ASN A 258 -12.21 21.49 -23.25
CA ASN A 258 -11.91 22.41 -22.14
C ASN A 258 -13.09 22.69 -21.21
N SER A 259 -14.30 22.26 -21.57
CA SER A 259 -15.48 22.44 -20.71
C SER A 259 -15.36 21.58 -19.45
N ILE A 260 -15.53 22.21 -18.28
CA ILE A 260 -15.51 21.55 -16.97
C ILE A 260 -16.52 20.41 -16.91
N SER A 261 -17.71 20.57 -17.49
CA SER A 261 -18.74 19.53 -17.53
C SER A 261 -18.25 18.28 -18.26
N ARG A 262 -17.67 18.46 -19.45
CA ARG A 262 -17.18 17.34 -20.27
C ARG A 262 -15.97 16.65 -19.64
N ARG A 263 -15.07 17.42 -19.03
CA ARG A 263 -13.92 16.88 -18.27
C ARG A 263 -14.32 16.07 -17.04
N ASN A 264 -15.46 16.40 -16.42
CA ASN A 264 -16.00 15.66 -15.28
C ASN A 264 -16.78 14.40 -15.70
N GLU A 265 -17.21 14.30 -16.95
CA GLU A 265 -17.91 13.11 -17.47
C GLU A 265 -16.98 11.92 -17.69
N ILE A 266 -15.73 12.19 -18.10
CA ILE A 266 -14.67 11.19 -18.22
C ILE A 266 -13.92 11.01 -16.91
N SER A 267 -13.66 9.76 -16.54
CA SER A 267 -12.87 9.44 -15.35
C SER A 267 -11.77 8.45 -15.70
N LEU A 268 -10.52 8.84 -15.47
CA LEU A 268 -9.38 7.94 -15.49
C LEU A 268 -8.97 7.65 -14.04
N ILE A 269 -9.09 6.40 -13.60
CA ILE A 269 -8.66 5.95 -12.28
C ILE A 269 -7.47 5.02 -12.45
N ARG A 270 -6.34 5.35 -11.82
CA ARG A 270 -5.10 4.58 -11.94
C ARG A 270 -4.59 4.09 -10.59
N TYR A 271 -4.19 2.83 -10.56
CA TYR A 271 -3.46 2.21 -9.46
C TYR A 271 -2.19 1.55 -10.00
N ALA A 272 -1.07 2.26 -9.88
CA ALA A 272 0.19 1.85 -10.49
C ALA A 272 0.07 1.68 -12.02
N ASP A 273 0.24 0.46 -12.53
CA ASP A 273 0.14 0.05 -13.93
C ASP A 273 -1.28 -0.31 -14.37
N ASP A 274 -2.14 -0.75 -13.44
CA ASP A 274 -3.56 -1.01 -13.71
C ASP A 274 -4.34 0.32 -13.73
N PHE A 275 -5.18 0.55 -14.75
CA PHE A 275 -6.05 1.71 -14.82
C PHE A 275 -7.36 1.43 -15.55
N VAL A 276 -8.38 2.24 -15.24
CA VAL A 276 -9.68 2.20 -15.90
C VAL A 276 -10.07 3.58 -16.44
N ILE A 277 -10.65 3.61 -17.63
CA ILE A 277 -11.27 4.80 -18.21
C ILE A 277 -12.77 4.57 -18.29
N ILE A 278 -13.54 5.51 -17.76
CA ILE A 278 -14.98 5.39 -17.63
C ILE A 278 -15.63 6.59 -18.33
N HIS A 279 -16.54 6.31 -19.27
CA HIS A 279 -17.27 7.33 -20.02
C HIS A 279 -18.63 6.80 -20.50
N LYS A 280 -19.59 7.70 -20.76
CA LYS A 280 -20.95 7.33 -21.20
C LYS A 280 -21.00 6.81 -22.66
N ASP A 281 -20.07 7.26 -23.50
CA ASP A 281 -20.02 6.96 -24.93
C ASP A 281 -18.82 6.07 -25.25
N ILE A 282 -19.08 4.99 -26.00
CA ILE A 282 -18.05 3.99 -26.38
C ILE A 282 -17.02 4.54 -27.37
N GLU A 283 -17.43 5.42 -28.28
CA GLU A 283 -16.53 6.03 -29.27
C GLU A 283 -15.43 6.85 -28.59
N VAL A 284 -15.80 7.59 -27.53
CA VAL A 284 -14.85 8.34 -26.71
C VAL A 284 -13.87 7.40 -26.02
N ILE A 285 -14.32 6.25 -25.51
CA ILE A 285 -13.44 5.25 -24.90
C ILE A 285 -12.45 4.70 -25.93
N LEU A 286 -12.92 4.35 -27.13
CA LEU A 286 -12.06 3.84 -28.21
C LEU A 286 -11.03 4.89 -28.66
N ALA A 287 -11.44 6.16 -28.74
CA ALA A 287 -10.51 7.25 -29.03
C ALA A 287 -9.47 7.44 -27.91
N CYS A 288 -9.90 7.38 -26.64
CA CYS A 288 -9.00 7.46 -25.48
C CYS A 288 -7.98 6.32 -25.47
N GLN A 289 -8.39 5.11 -25.85
CA GLN A 289 -7.49 3.96 -25.97
C GLN A 289 -6.36 4.24 -26.97
N LYS A 290 -6.68 4.80 -28.14
CA LYS A 290 -5.67 5.16 -29.17
C LYS A 290 -4.72 6.24 -28.66
N ILE A 291 -5.26 7.30 -28.06
CA ILE A 291 -4.48 8.43 -27.54
C ILE A 291 -3.53 7.99 -26.43
N ILE A 292 -3.98 7.12 -25.53
CA ILE A 292 -3.11 6.58 -24.47
C ILE A 292 -2.07 5.65 -25.06
N ALA A 293 -2.40 4.83 -26.06
CA ALA A 293 -1.41 3.97 -26.72
C ALA A 293 -0.29 4.81 -27.36
N GLU A 294 -0.64 5.89 -28.07
CA GLU A 294 0.32 6.86 -28.63
C GLU A 294 1.17 7.51 -27.52
N TRP A 295 0.51 8.02 -26.47
CA TRP A 295 1.20 8.67 -25.35
C TRP A 295 2.13 7.72 -24.57
N LEU A 296 1.75 6.44 -24.44
CA LEU A 296 2.60 5.42 -23.81
C LEU A 296 3.79 5.06 -24.71
N SER A 297 3.61 5.07 -26.03
CA SER A 297 4.69 4.81 -27.00
C SER A 297 5.84 5.81 -26.85
N ASP A 298 5.53 7.09 -26.60
CA ASP A 298 6.54 8.13 -26.32
C ASP A 298 7.41 7.81 -25.09
N LEU A 299 6.87 7.02 -24.15
CA LEU A 299 7.55 6.57 -22.94
C LEU A 299 8.22 5.19 -23.11
N GLY A 300 8.09 4.55 -24.28
CA GLY A 300 8.52 3.18 -24.54
C GLY A 300 7.61 2.11 -23.93
N LEU A 301 6.36 2.47 -23.59
CA LEU A 301 5.39 1.60 -22.96
C LEU A 301 4.27 1.22 -23.94
N GLU A 302 3.64 0.08 -23.68
CA GLU A 302 2.57 -0.47 -24.53
C GLU A 302 1.43 -0.96 -23.65
N LEU A 303 0.19 -0.83 -24.13
CA LEU A 303 -0.95 -1.48 -23.52
C LEU A 303 -0.84 -2.99 -23.71
N LYS A 304 -1.27 -3.77 -22.72
CA LYS A 304 -1.29 -5.22 -22.79
C LYS A 304 -2.61 -5.70 -23.43
N PRO A 305 -2.64 -6.15 -24.70
CA PRO A 305 -3.92 -6.44 -25.38
C PRO A 305 -4.69 -7.58 -24.71
N SER A 306 -3.98 -8.60 -24.21
CA SER A 306 -4.60 -9.76 -23.54
C SER A 306 -5.28 -9.44 -22.21
N LYS A 307 -4.99 -8.29 -21.61
CA LYS A 307 -5.65 -7.83 -20.39
C LYS A 307 -6.53 -6.60 -20.59
N THR A 308 -6.43 -5.96 -21.75
CA THR A 308 -7.23 -4.77 -22.05
C THR A 308 -8.61 -5.21 -22.50
N LYS A 309 -9.66 -4.79 -21.80
CA LYS A 309 -11.04 -5.19 -22.06
C LYS A 309 -11.95 -3.98 -22.11
N LEU A 310 -12.89 -4.02 -23.08
CA LEU A 310 -13.99 -3.08 -23.16
C LEU A 310 -15.23 -3.75 -22.59
N THR A 311 -15.86 -3.10 -21.63
CA THR A 311 -17.05 -3.61 -20.94
C THR A 311 -18.03 -2.46 -20.71
N HIS A 312 -19.23 -2.81 -20.27
CA HIS A 312 -20.20 -1.83 -19.81
C HIS A 312 -20.71 -2.22 -18.42
N THR A 313 -20.98 -1.21 -17.60
CA THR A 313 -21.30 -1.40 -16.17
C THR A 313 -22.66 -2.08 -15.92
N LEU A 314 -23.65 -1.85 -16.79
CA LEU A 314 -25.03 -2.36 -16.64
C LEU A 314 -25.43 -3.36 -17.72
N ASN A 315 -25.33 -2.95 -18.99
CA ASN A 315 -25.64 -3.76 -20.16
C ASN A 315 -24.46 -4.65 -20.56
N GLU A 316 -24.77 -5.74 -21.25
CA GLU A 316 -23.78 -6.64 -21.83
C GLU A 316 -23.10 -6.00 -23.03
N TYR A 317 -21.78 -6.10 -23.06
CA TYR A 317 -20.96 -5.64 -24.17
C TYR A 317 -19.82 -6.65 -24.37
N ASN A 318 -19.69 -7.19 -25.58
CA ASN A 318 -18.72 -8.23 -25.91
C ASN A 318 -18.73 -9.42 -24.93
N GLY A 319 -19.92 -9.91 -24.58
CA GLY A 319 -20.10 -11.07 -23.69
C GLY A 319 -19.81 -10.80 -22.21
N ASN A 320 -19.58 -9.54 -21.82
CA ASN A 320 -19.19 -9.16 -20.46
C ASN A 320 -20.10 -8.05 -19.91
N VAL A 321 -20.46 -8.16 -18.63
CA VAL A 321 -21.14 -7.12 -17.85
C VAL A 321 -20.32 -6.84 -16.60
N GLY A 322 -20.04 -5.57 -16.36
CA GLY A 322 -19.13 -5.16 -15.30
C GLY A 322 -17.67 -5.52 -15.59
N PHE A 323 -16.80 -5.25 -14.61
CA PHE A 323 -15.36 -5.46 -14.74
C PHE A 323 -14.72 -5.76 -13.38
N GLU A 324 -13.53 -6.37 -13.40
CA GLU A 324 -12.75 -6.63 -12.19
C GLU A 324 -11.61 -5.61 -12.07
N PHE A 325 -11.47 -4.95 -10.92
CA PHE A 325 -10.37 -4.01 -10.66
C PHE A 325 -9.85 -4.18 -9.23
N LEU A 326 -8.54 -4.34 -9.06
CA LEU A 326 -7.86 -4.52 -7.77
C LEU A 326 -8.45 -5.62 -6.86
N GLY A 327 -9.05 -6.65 -7.44
CA GLY A 327 -9.70 -7.74 -6.69
C GLY A 327 -11.16 -7.48 -6.30
N PHE A 328 -11.77 -6.43 -6.84
CA PHE A 328 -13.18 -6.11 -6.70
C PHE A 328 -13.90 -6.29 -8.03
N HIS A 329 -15.09 -6.87 -8.02
CA HIS A 329 -15.99 -6.91 -9.18
C HIS A 329 -16.96 -5.73 -9.08
N VAL A 330 -17.03 -4.93 -10.15
CA VAL A 330 -17.85 -3.72 -10.23
C VAL A 330 -18.93 -3.92 -11.28
N GLN A 331 -20.21 -3.91 -10.86
CA GLN A 331 -21.34 -4.12 -11.75
C GLN A 331 -22.57 -3.33 -11.30
N GLN A 332 -23.37 -2.87 -12.25
CA GLN A 332 -24.71 -2.35 -12.03
C GLN A 332 -25.73 -3.41 -12.45
N HIS A 333 -26.79 -3.54 -11.65
CA HIS A 333 -27.87 -4.49 -11.91
C HIS A 333 -29.18 -3.73 -12.09
N LYS A 334 -29.96 -4.08 -13.12
CA LYS A 334 -31.32 -3.56 -13.31
C LYS A 334 -32.18 -4.03 -12.15
N VAL A 335 -32.90 -3.11 -11.51
CA VAL A 335 -33.77 -3.41 -10.37
C VAL A 335 -35.02 -2.53 -10.42
N GLY A 336 -36.13 -3.03 -9.86
CA GLY A 336 -37.36 -2.23 -9.74
C GLY A 336 -37.19 -1.00 -8.85
N ASN A 337 -38.14 -0.06 -8.97
CA ASN A 337 -38.08 1.27 -8.34
C ASN A 337 -37.78 1.26 -6.83
N TYR A 338 -38.35 0.30 -6.08
CA TYR A 338 -38.16 0.19 -4.62
C TYR A 338 -36.73 -0.17 -4.19
N ARG A 339 -35.98 -0.88 -5.04
CA ARG A 339 -34.60 -1.31 -4.75
C ARG A 339 -33.54 -0.49 -5.50
N SER A 340 -33.99 0.43 -6.33
CA SER A 340 -33.13 1.25 -7.18
C SER A 340 -32.37 2.30 -6.38
N ALA A 341 -31.15 2.58 -6.81
CA ALA A 341 -30.43 3.76 -6.35
C ALA A 341 -31.21 5.02 -6.76
N LYS A 342 -31.16 6.04 -5.92
CA LYS A 342 -31.78 7.34 -6.18
C LYS A 342 -30.72 8.37 -6.50
N ASN A 343 -31.05 9.32 -7.38
CA ASN A 343 -30.21 10.50 -7.59
C ASN A 343 -30.32 11.48 -6.40
N THR A 344 -29.60 12.61 -6.48
CA THR A 344 -29.63 13.66 -5.45
C THR A 344 -31.02 14.26 -5.21
N HIS A 345 -31.93 14.17 -6.19
CA HIS A 345 -33.32 14.65 -6.12
C HIS A 345 -34.32 13.55 -5.73
N GLY A 346 -33.84 12.36 -5.33
CA GLY A 346 -34.71 11.25 -4.91
C GLY A 346 -35.32 10.41 -6.04
N ILE A 347 -34.99 10.70 -7.30
CA ILE A 347 -35.53 10.00 -8.48
C ILE A 347 -34.83 8.62 -8.63
N PRO A 348 -35.59 7.51 -8.75
CA PRO A 348 -35.04 6.17 -9.01
C PRO A 348 -34.29 6.10 -10.34
N LEU A 349 -33.15 5.41 -10.37
CA LEU A 349 -32.28 5.29 -11.55
C LEU A 349 -32.54 4.03 -12.39
N GLY A 350 -33.38 3.11 -11.91
CA GLY A 350 -33.65 1.80 -12.54
C GLY A 350 -32.54 0.74 -12.34
N PHE A 351 -31.44 1.09 -11.65
CA PHE A 351 -30.36 0.14 -11.34
C PHE A 351 -29.82 0.31 -9.92
N LYS A 352 -28.99 -0.65 -9.48
CA LYS A 352 -28.20 -0.60 -8.25
C LYS A 352 -26.75 -0.99 -8.55
N THR A 353 -25.80 -0.17 -8.08
CA THR A 353 -24.36 -0.46 -8.18
C THR A 353 -23.94 -1.39 -7.05
N LEU A 354 -23.44 -2.57 -7.40
CA LEU A 354 -22.85 -3.53 -6.48
C LEU A 354 -21.37 -3.66 -6.78
N ILE A 355 -20.55 -3.38 -5.77
CA ILE A 355 -19.13 -3.71 -5.78
C ILE A 355 -18.96 -4.85 -4.79
N THR A 356 -18.39 -5.96 -5.24
CA THR A 356 -18.23 -7.19 -4.44
C THR A 356 -16.79 -7.72 -4.56
N PRO A 357 -16.33 -8.59 -3.65
CA PRO A 357 -15.05 -9.26 -3.81
C PRO A 357 -15.03 -10.10 -5.10
N SER A 358 -13.95 -10.03 -5.88
CA SER A 358 -13.90 -10.76 -7.16
C SER A 358 -13.83 -12.28 -6.93
N LYS A 359 -14.45 -13.06 -7.83
CA LYS A 359 -14.50 -14.53 -7.73
C LYS A 359 -13.10 -15.16 -7.60
N PRO A 360 -12.07 -14.71 -8.35
CA PRO A 360 -10.71 -15.22 -8.17
C PRO A 360 -10.15 -14.99 -6.76
N LYS A 361 -10.43 -13.83 -6.14
CA LYS A 361 -9.94 -13.52 -4.79
C LYS A 361 -10.67 -14.30 -3.71
N VAL A 362 -11.97 -14.53 -3.88
CA VAL A 362 -12.75 -15.41 -3.00
C VAL A 362 -12.21 -16.84 -3.06
N LYS A 363 -11.99 -17.37 -4.29
CA LYS A 363 -11.40 -18.71 -4.48
C LYS A 363 -10.01 -18.83 -3.85
N ALA A 364 -9.13 -17.85 -4.08
CA ALA A 364 -7.79 -17.85 -3.49
C ALA A 364 -7.80 -17.85 -1.96
N HIS A 365 -8.77 -17.14 -1.34
CA HIS A 365 -8.94 -17.13 0.11
C HIS A 365 -9.45 -18.46 0.65
N LEU A 366 -10.44 -19.07 -0.02
CA LEU A 366 -10.92 -20.41 0.32
C LEU A 366 -9.81 -21.47 0.24
N VAL A 367 -9.00 -21.45 -0.83
CA VAL A 367 -7.84 -22.35 -0.97
C VAL A 367 -6.83 -22.13 0.17
N LYS A 368 -6.62 -20.88 0.61
CA LYS A 368 -5.75 -20.58 1.74
C LYS A 368 -6.30 -21.13 3.05
N ILE A 369 -7.60 -20.98 3.31
CA ILE A 369 -8.28 -21.56 4.48
C ILE A 369 -8.19 -23.08 4.46
N GLU A 370 -8.50 -23.69 3.32
CA GLU A 370 -8.39 -25.13 3.09
C GLU A 370 -6.99 -25.64 3.42
N LYS A 371 -5.95 -25.01 2.85
CA LYS A 371 -4.56 -25.39 3.12
C LYS A 371 -4.21 -25.33 4.60
N VAL A 372 -4.69 -24.31 5.31
CA VAL A 372 -4.48 -24.20 6.77
C VAL A 372 -5.18 -25.33 7.51
N ILE A 373 -6.44 -25.63 7.19
CA ILE A 373 -7.21 -26.71 7.82
C ILE A 373 -6.55 -28.07 7.56
N ASP A 374 -6.14 -28.35 6.33
CA ASP A 374 -5.53 -29.65 5.99
C ASP A 374 -4.14 -29.83 6.62
N THR A 375 -3.34 -28.77 6.69
CA THR A 375 -2.03 -28.79 7.41
C THR A 375 -2.22 -29.04 8.91
N HIS A 376 -3.33 -28.56 9.49
CA HIS A 376 -3.68 -28.74 10.90
C HIS A 376 -4.65 -29.91 11.13
N SER A 377 -4.70 -30.88 10.21
CA SER A 377 -5.58 -32.06 10.30
C SER A 377 -5.49 -32.79 11.65
N HIS A 378 -4.28 -32.87 12.21
CA HIS A 378 -4.01 -33.55 13.48
C HIS A 378 -3.81 -32.59 14.67
N SER A 379 -3.74 -31.28 14.43
CA SER A 379 -3.50 -30.28 15.49
C SER A 379 -4.71 -30.12 16.42
N PRO A 380 -4.52 -29.62 17.66
CA PRO A 380 -5.62 -29.25 18.54
C PRO A 380 -6.51 -28.15 17.93
N GLN A 381 -7.79 -28.14 18.30
CA GLN A 381 -8.76 -27.13 17.85
C GLN A 381 -8.28 -25.69 18.12
N TYR A 382 -7.70 -25.46 19.29
CA TYR A 382 -7.10 -24.17 19.67
C TYR A 382 -6.07 -23.67 18.64
N ALA A 383 -5.14 -24.54 18.23
CA ALA A 383 -4.08 -24.17 17.28
C ALA A 383 -4.66 -23.81 15.91
N LEU A 384 -5.68 -24.55 15.47
CA LEU A 384 -6.39 -24.26 14.22
C LEU A 384 -7.10 -22.90 14.27
N ILE A 385 -7.87 -22.61 15.33
CA ILE A 385 -8.58 -21.33 15.47
C ILE A 385 -7.58 -20.16 15.55
N LYS A 386 -6.51 -20.31 16.34
CA LYS A 386 -5.46 -19.29 16.48
C LYS A 386 -4.79 -18.96 15.14
N ARG A 387 -4.67 -19.93 14.24
CA ARG A 387 -4.11 -19.73 12.90
C ARG A 387 -5.12 -19.15 11.91
N LEU A 388 -6.39 -19.56 11.96
CA LEU A 388 -7.43 -19.10 11.04
C LEU A 388 -7.91 -17.67 11.34
N ASN A 389 -8.08 -17.30 12.61
CA ASN A 389 -8.66 -16.02 13.01
C ASN A 389 -7.97 -14.78 12.37
N PRO A 390 -6.62 -14.66 12.37
CA PRO A 390 -5.96 -13.54 11.71
C PRO A 390 -6.17 -13.50 10.19
N ILE A 391 -6.27 -14.67 9.54
CA ILE A 391 -6.49 -14.78 8.09
C ILE A 391 -7.90 -14.32 7.74
N ILE A 392 -8.90 -14.80 8.48
CA ILE A 392 -10.31 -14.44 8.31
C ILE A 392 -10.52 -12.95 8.58
N ARG A 393 -9.99 -12.44 9.71
CA ARG A 393 -10.12 -11.03 10.11
C ARG A 393 -9.49 -10.09 9.08
N GLY A 394 -8.27 -10.39 8.63
CA GLY A 394 -7.60 -9.55 7.63
C GLY A 394 -8.37 -9.47 6.31
N TRP A 395 -8.84 -10.61 5.81
CA TRP A 395 -9.61 -10.64 4.56
C TRP A 395 -10.98 -9.95 4.70
N SER A 396 -11.69 -10.18 5.81
CA SER A 396 -13.00 -9.57 6.07
C SER A 396 -12.87 -8.05 6.23
N ASN A 397 -11.85 -7.57 6.94
CA ASN A 397 -11.58 -6.14 7.09
C ASN A 397 -11.27 -5.48 5.74
N TYR A 398 -10.45 -6.10 4.89
CA TYR A 398 -10.14 -5.59 3.56
C TYR A 398 -11.40 -5.42 2.68
N TYR A 399 -12.29 -6.41 2.68
CA TYR A 399 -13.52 -6.37 1.87
C TYR A 399 -14.73 -5.76 2.59
N SER A 400 -14.60 -5.30 3.83
CA SER A 400 -15.68 -4.67 4.60
C SER A 400 -16.19 -3.35 4.01
N THR A 401 -15.47 -2.78 3.05
CA THR A 401 -15.79 -1.49 2.40
C THR A 401 -16.86 -1.59 1.32
N VAL A 402 -17.10 -2.80 0.82
CA VAL A 402 -17.97 -3.05 -0.33
C VAL A 402 -19.12 -3.97 0.07
N VAL A 403 -19.98 -4.34 -0.89
CA VAL A 403 -21.15 -5.19 -0.61
C VAL A 403 -20.71 -6.65 -0.48
N SER A 404 -20.17 -7.01 0.67
CA SER A 404 -19.51 -8.32 0.88
C SER A 404 -20.31 -9.31 1.71
N LYS A 405 -21.45 -8.91 2.30
CA LYS A 405 -22.18 -9.74 3.28
C LYS A 405 -22.61 -11.11 2.73
N GLU A 406 -23.17 -11.14 1.52
CA GLU A 406 -23.55 -12.41 0.87
C GLU A 406 -22.32 -13.29 0.58
N THR A 407 -21.22 -12.68 0.11
CA THR A 407 -19.95 -13.38 -0.10
C THR A 407 -19.39 -13.92 1.21
N PHE A 408 -19.46 -13.15 2.29
CA PHE A 408 -19.01 -13.56 3.62
C PHE A 408 -19.78 -14.77 4.12
N ASN A 409 -21.12 -14.76 4.02
CA ASN A 409 -21.96 -15.90 4.38
C ASN A 409 -21.58 -17.15 3.56
N LYS A 410 -21.37 -17.00 2.25
CA LYS A 410 -20.95 -18.10 1.38
C LYS A 410 -19.59 -18.68 1.80
N VAL A 411 -18.62 -17.82 2.11
CA VAL A 411 -17.28 -18.24 2.56
C VAL A 411 -17.35 -18.92 3.93
N ASP A 412 -18.18 -18.41 4.84
CA ASP A 412 -18.40 -19.03 6.16
C ASP A 412 -19.02 -20.43 6.02
N ASN A 413 -20.04 -20.60 5.17
CA ASN A 413 -20.66 -21.90 4.91
C ASN A 413 -19.65 -22.93 4.37
N LEU A 414 -18.86 -22.55 3.37
CA LEU A 414 -17.83 -23.43 2.81
C LEU A 414 -16.72 -23.75 3.83
N THR A 415 -16.35 -22.77 4.66
CA THR A 415 -15.39 -22.97 5.74
C THR A 415 -15.94 -23.94 6.78
N TYR A 416 -17.22 -23.81 7.13
CA TYR A 416 -17.92 -24.72 8.04
C TYR A 416 -17.93 -26.15 7.51
N ASP A 417 -18.23 -26.36 6.22
CA ASP A 417 -18.22 -27.70 5.60
C ASP A 417 -16.82 -28.35 5.67
N LYS A 418 -15.76 -27.56 5.44
CA LYS A 418 -14.38 -28.05 5.56
C LYS A 418 -14.02 -28.37 7.03
N LEU A 419 -14.48 -27.56 7.99
CA LEU A 419 -14.28 -27.83 9.43
C LEU A 419 -15.06 -29.06 9.90
N ARG A 420 -16.25 -29.31 9.34
CA ARG A 420 -16.99 -30.57 9.56
C ARG A 420 -16.20 -31.77 9.08
N ALA A 421 -15.60 -31.70 7.88
CA ALA A 421 -14.75 -32.76 7.38
C ALA A 421 -13.53 -32.99 8.29
N TRP A 422 -12.90 -31.91 8.76
CA TRP A 422 -11.81 -31.98 9.74
C TRP A 422 -12.24 -32.68 11.04
N ALA A 423 -13.40 -32.35 11.59
CA ALA A 423 -13.91 -32.99 12.81
C ALA A 423 -14.28 -34.46 12.61
N ARG A 424 -14.90 -34.81 11.47
CA ARG A 424 -15.22 -36.21 11.10
C ARG A 424 -14.00 -37.10 11.07
N ARG A 425 -12.89 -36.61 10.49
CA ARG A 425 -11.62 -37.36 10.44
C ARG A 425 -11.13 -37.69 11.86
N ARG A 426 -11.28 -36.77 12.81
CA ARG A 426 -10.87 -36.97 14.20
C ARG A 426 -11.83 -37.84 15.01
N GLY A 427 -13.12 -37.85 14.66
CA GLY A 427 -14.15 -38.65 15.31
C GLY A 427 -14.37 -40.03 14.69
N LYS A 428 -13.40 -40.55 13.92
CA LYS A 428 -13.47 -41.85 13.21
C LYS A 428 -14.78 -42.04 12.42
N GLY A 429 -15.26 -40.98 11.74
CA GLY A 429 -16.47 -41.01 10.92
C GLY A 429 -17.72 -40.37 11.56
N SER A 430 -17.77 -40.23 12.89
CA SER A 430 -18.83 -39.49 13.59
C SER A 430 -18.38 -38.07 13.94
N ILE A 431 -19.29 -37.09 13.88
CA ILE A 431 -19.00 -35.75 14.41
C ILE A 431 -19.44 -35.75 15.87
N ASN A 432 -18.50 -35.72 16.80
CA ASN A 432 -18.80 -35.31 18.18
C ASN A 432 -19.05 -33.80 18.17
N LYS A 433 -20.30 -33.42 17.90
CA LYS A 433 -20.72 -32.02 17.66
C LYS A 433 -20.44 -31.18 18.89
N ASP A 434 -20.86 -31.66 20.06
CA ASP A 434 -20.77 -30.95 21.33
C ASP A 434 -19.34 -30.74 21.81
N LYS A 435 -18.38 -31.51 21.26
CA LYS A 435 -16.94 -31.32 21.51
C LYS A 435 -16.36 -30.11 20.77
N TYR A 436 -16.77 -29.88 19.53
CA TYR A 436 -16.12 -28.90 18.64
C TYR A 436 -16.98 -27.68 18.33
N TRP A 437 -18.30 -27.82 18.43
CA TRP A 437 -19.27 -26.75 18.23
C TRP A 437 -20.04 -26.52 19.52
N ARG A 438 -20.04 -25.28 19.98
CA ARG A 438 -20.73 -24.87 21.21
C ARG A 438 -21.70 -23.73 20.91
N THR A 439 -22.57 -23.46 21.87
CA THR A 439 -23.43 -22.26 21.85
C THR A 439 -22.70 -21.13 22.55
N VAL A 440 -22.55 -19.99 21.88
CA VAL A 440 -21.88 -18.79 22.41
C VAL A 440 -22.84 -17.62 22.34
N GLY A 441 -23.40 -17.23 23.49
CA GLY A 441 -24.55 -16.32 23.54
C GLY A 441 -25.74 -16.91 22.80
N ASP A 442 -26.37 -16.15 21.92
CA ASP A 442 -27.52 -16.60 21.12
C ASP A 442 -27.13 -17.42 19.88
N ARG A 443 -25.83 -17.59 19.62
CA ARG A 443 -25.33 -18.26 18.41
C ARG A 443 -25.04 -19.72 18.69
N ASN A 444 -25.81 -20.59 18.04
CA ASN A 444 -25.57 -22.02 18.00
C ASN A 444 -24.53 -22.36 16.92
N TRP A 445 -23.88 -23.52 17.06
CA TRP A 445 -22.88 -24.02 16.10
C TRP A 445 -21.66 -23.10 15.92
N CYS A 446 -21.18 -22.50 17.01
CA CYS A 446 -19.92 -21.77 17.03
C CYS A 446 -18.75 -22.75 17.16
N PHE A 447 -17.81 -22.73 16.20
CA PHE A 447 -16.60 -23.53 16.31
C PHE A 447 -15.67 -22.91 17.36
N SER A 448 -15.69 -23.47 18.56
CA SER A 448 -15.00 -22.89 19.72
C SER A 448 -14.43 -23.95 20.66
N THR A 449 -13.38 -23.58 21.39
CA THR A 449 -12.81 -24.41 22.47
C THR A 449 -13.62 -24.28 23.77
N GLU A 450 -13.37 -25.17 24.72
CA GLU A 450 -13.92 -25.07 26.10
C GLU A 450 -13.45 -23.80 26.82
N GLU A 451 -12.22 -23.37 26.54
CA GLU A 451 -11.62 -22.14 27.06
C GLU A 451 -12.19 -20.85 26.44
N GLY A 452 -13.24 -20.96 25.62
CA GLY A 452 -13.94 -19.80 25.03
C GLY A 452 -13.29 -19.19 23.79
N LEU A 453 -12.24 -19.80 23.22
CA LEU A 453 -11.66 -19.32 21.97
C LEU A 453 -12.54 -19.72 20.79
N GLU A 454 -13.18 -18.73 20.16
CA GLU A 454 -14.07 -18.92 19.01
C GLU A 454 -13.40 -18.57 17.67
N LEU A 455 -13.77 -19.32 16.63
CA LEU A 455 -13.49 -18.94 15.25
C LEU A 455 -14.30 -17.69 14.87
N THR A 456 -13.61 -16.65 14.42
CA THR A 456 -14.24 -15.46 13.87
C THR A 456 -14.96 -15.81 12.57
N GLN A 457 -16.23 -15.41 12.45
CA GLN A 457 -17.00 -15.53 11.22
C GLN A 457 -16.78 -14.30 10.33
N HIS A 458 -16.70 -14.49 9.01
CA HIS A 458 -16.60 -13.38 8.06
C HIS A 458 -17.83 -12.48 8.15
N GLN A 459 -19.02 -13.08 8.29
CA GLN A 459 -20.26 -12.34 8.40
C GLN A 459 -20.34 -11.45 9.65
N ALA A 460 -19.56 -11.72 10.70
CA ALA A 460 -19.57 -10.87 11.89
C ALA A 460 -18.95 -9.49 11.63
N THR A 461 -18.16 -9.33 10.56
CA THR A 461 -17.57 -8.05 10.19
C THR A 461 -18.64 -7.10 9.62
N PRO A 462 -18.86 -5.92 10.23
CA PRO A 462 -19.79 -4.93 9.70
C PRO A 462 -19.26 -4.33 8.40
N ILE A 463 -20.18 -3.95 7.51
CA ILE A 463 -19.83 -3.24 6.27
C ILE A 463 -19.71 -1.75 6.59
N ILE A 464 -18.52 -1.19 6.41
CA ILE A 464 -18.21 0.21 6.70
C ILE A 464 -17.71 0.87 5.41
N ARG A 465 -18.46 1.85 4.89
CA ARG A 465 -18.10 2.52 3.62
C ARG A 465 -16.82 3.33 3.76
N HIS A 466 -15.89 3.11 2.84
CA HIS A 466 -14.64 3.85 2.77
C HIS A 466 -14.83 5.21 2.10
N VAL A 467 -14.22 6.25 2.67
CA VAL A 467 -14.22 7.61 2.11
C VAL A 467 -12.88 7.89 1.45
N LYS A 468 -12.90 8.16 0.14
CA LYS A 468 -11.67 8.40 -0.63
C LYS A 468 -10.93 9.67 -0.19
N VAL A 469 -9.65 9.79 -0.55
CA VAL A 469 -8.86 11.01 -0.28
C VAL A 469 -9.50 12.21 -0.99
N LYS A 470 -9.60 13.34 -0.28
CA LYS A 470 -10.11 14.60 -0.84
C LYS A 470 -9.14 15.18 -1.86
N GLY A 471 -9.52 15.18 -3.15
CA GLY A 471 -8.78 15.84 -4.23
C GLY A 471 -7.26 15.57 -4.21
N ASN A 472 -6.50 16.65 -4.07
CA ASN A 472 -5.04 16.64 -4.06
C ASN A 472 -4.42 16.60 -2.65
N SER A 473 -5.20 16.33 -1.60
CA SER A 473 -4.67 16.21 -0.24
C SER A 473 -3.54 15.19 -0.19
N THR A 474 -2.48 15.53 0.56
CA THR A 474 -1.29 14.71 0.74
C THR A 474 -0.71 14.96 2.13
N PRO A 475 -0.04 14.00 2.80
CA PRO A 475 0.50 14.21 4.16
C PRO A 475 1.45 15.42 4.30
N TYR A 476 1.98 15.93 3.19
CA TYR A 476 2.83 17.12 3.16
C TYR A 476 2.08 18.45 3.31
N ASP A 477 0.75 18.47 3.20
CA ASP A 477 -0.09 19.64 3.56
C ASP A 477 0.02 19.97 5.06
N GLY A 478 0.27 18.94 5.88
CA GLY A 478 0.38 18.99 7.32
C GLY A 478 -0.97 19.07 8.05
N ASP A 479 -2.07 18.69 7.40
CA ASP A 479 -3.38 18.50 8.04
C ASP A 479 -3.41 17.18 8.82
N TRP A 480 -2.66 17.14 9.92
CA TRP A 480 -2.54 15.94 10.75
C TRP A 480 -3.86 15.53 11.41
N ILE A 481 -4.84 16.43 11.53
CA ILE A 481 -6.17 16.11 12.03
C ILE A 481 -6.88 15.21 11.03
N TYR A 482 -6.91 15.62 9.76
CA TYR A 482 -7.46 14.81 8.67
C TYR A 482 -6.73 13.46 8.53
N TRP A 483 -5.40 13.47 8.50
CA TRP A 483 -4.61 12.25 8.29
C TRP A 483 -4.71 11.27 9.47
N SER A 484 -4.76 11.76 10.72
CA SER A 484 -4.93 10.91 11.90
C SER A 484 -6.32 10.29 11.95
N LYS A 485 -7.38 11.08 11.68
CA LYS A 485 -8.75 10.59 11.60
C LYS A 485 -8.88 9.50 10.55
N ARG A 486 -8.37 9.76 9.34
CA ARG A 486 -8.38 8.81 8.23
C ARG A 486 -7.66 7.50 8.55
N ARG A 487 -6.51 7.58 9.22
CA ARG A 487 -5.76 6.38 9.64
C ARG A 487 -6.55 5.55 10.65
N GLY A 488 -7.28 6.19 11.56
CA GLY A 488 -8.16 5.51 12.52
C GLY A 488 -9.39 4.86 11.88
N GLU A 489 -9.97 5.51 10.86
CA GLU A 489 -11.14 5.02 10.12
C GLU A 489 -10.81 4.02 9.00
N TYR A 490 -9.52 3.78 8.73
CA TYR A 490 -9.12 2.86 7.67
C TYR A 490 -9.53 1.41 8.01
N PRO A 491 -10.14 0.66 7.07
CA PRO A 491 -10.77 -0.64 7.36
C PRO A 491 -9.85 -1.70 7.97
N GLU A 492 -8.58 -1.70 7.59
CA GLU A 492 -7.60 -2.67 8.11
C GLU A 492 -6.98 -2.26 9.45
N THR A 493 -7.25 -1.03 9.93
CA THR A 493 -6.76 -0.56 11.22
C THR A 493 -7.45 -1.35 12.33
N PRO A 494 -6.70 -2.06 13.20
CA PRO A 494 -7.31 -2.78 14.31
C PRO A 494 -8.10 -1.83 15.21
N THR A 495 -9.25 -2.26 15.71
CA THR A 495 -10.10 -1.45 16.60
C THR A 495 -9.33 -0.89 17.79
N ARG A 496 -8.45 -1.70 18.39
CA ARG A 496 -7.56 -1.29 19.48
C ARG A 496 -6.67 -0.10 19.09
N VAL A 497 -6.08 -0.15 17.89
CA VAL A 497 -5.24 0.92 17.34
C VAL A 497 -6.08 2.17 17.01
N ALA A 498 -7.25 2.01 16.41
CA ALA A 498 -8.15 3.12 16.10
C ALA A 498 -8.61 3.88 17.37
N THR A 499 -8.96 3.15 18.42
CA THR A 499 -9.33 3.72 19.73
C THR A 499 -8.17 4.50 20.35
N LEU A 500 -6.96 3.92 20.36
CA LEU A 500 -5.77 4.59 20.90
C LEU A 500 -5.35 5.80 20.06
N LEU A 501 -5.44 5.73 18.73
CA LEU A 501 -5.22 6.88 17.84
C LEU A 501 -6.14 8.05 18.20
N LYS A 502 -7.43 7.77 18.45
CA LYS A 502 -8.40 8.79 18.86
C LYS A 502 -8.07 9.36 20.25
N ALA A 503 -7.81 8.50 21.23
CA ALA A 503 -7.47 8.91 22.59
C ALA A 503 -6.20 9.78 22.64
N GLN A 504 -5.17 9.42 21.87
CA GLN A 504 -3.89 10.13 21.80
C GLN A 504 -3.86 11.28 20.79
N LYS A 505 -5.00 11.62 20.19
CA LYS A 505 -5.12 12.68 19.16
C LYS A 505 -4.12 12.49 18.00
N GLY A 506 -3.89 11.25 17.60
CA GLY A 506 -3.00 10.86 16.50
C GLY A 506 -1.50 11.00 16.80
N LYS A 507 -1.10 11.23 18.06
CA LYS A 507 0.30 11.41 18.45
C LYS A 507 0.84 10.19 19.18
N CYS A 508 2.12 9.89 18.97
CA CYS A 508 2.88 8.96 19.78
C CYS A 508 3.08 9.55 21.18
N THR A 509 2.78 8.78 22.24
CA THR A 509 2.94 9.21 23.64
C THR A 509 4.42 9.39 24.02
N HIS A 510 5.32 8.62 23.41
CA HIS A 510 6.75 8.70 23.68
C HIS A 510 7.44 9.89 22.97
N CYS A 511 7.37 9.99 21.64
CA CYS A 511 8.06 11.07 20.91
C CYS A 511 7.21 12.33 20.68
N GLY A 512 5.90 12.29 20.93
CA GLY A 512 4.98 13.41 20.73
C GLY A 512 4.76 13.83 19.27
N LEU A 513 5.19 13.01 18.30
CA LEU A 513 4.97 13.24 16.86
C LEU A 513 3.70 12.55 16.38
N TYR A 514 3.12 13.08 15.31
CA TYR A 514 1.96 12.47 14.67
C TYR A 514 2.36 11.22 13.91
N PHE A 515 1.47 10.23 13.90
CA PHE A 515 1.60 9.05 13.06
C PHE A 515 1.34 9.42 11.59
N THR A 516 2.35 9.27 10.73
CA THR A 516 2.18 9.42 9.29
C THR A 516 1.50 8.19 8.69
N PRO A 517 0.86 8.26 7.50
CA PRO A 517 0.24 7.08 6.90
C PRO A 517 1.21 5.92 6.61
N THR A 518 2.51 6.20 6.51
CA THR A 518 3.54 5.19 6.22
C THR A 518 4.17 4.57 7.45
N ASP A 519 3.87 5.08 8.65
CA ASP A 519 4.52 4.59 9.87
C ASP A 519 3.95 3.25 10.34
N THR A 520 4.86 2.41 10.85
CA THR A 520 4.51 1.22 11.61
C THR A 520 4.23 1.62 13.06
N VAL A 521 3.06 1.22 13.56
CA VAL A 521 2.59 1.52 14.91
C VAL A 521 2.49 0.25 15.72
N GLU A 522 2.91 0.33 16.97
CA GLU A 522 2.87 -0.77 17.93
C GLU A 522 2.03 -0.36 19.14
N VAL A 523 1.25 -1.32 19.66
CA VAL A 523 0.50 -1.14 20.89
C VAL A 523 1.36 -1.64 22.04
N ASP A 524 1.53 -0.80 23.04
CA ASP A 524 2.40 -1.01 24.19
C ASP A 524 1.63 -0.80 25.50
N HIS A 525 2.13 -1.36 26.60
CA HIS A 525 1.59 -1.13 27.94
C HIS A 525 2.33 0.02 28.62
N ILE A 526 1.62 1.00 29.17
CA ILE A 526 2.23 2.13 29.90
C ILE A 526 3.04 1.59 31.08
N GLN A 527 2.39 0.78 31.92
CA GLN A 527 3.05 -0.07 32.90
C GLN A 527 3.22 -1.47 32.30
N PRO A 528 4.45 -1.98 32.18
CA PRO A 528 4.72 -3.33 31.68
C PRO A 528 3.96 -4.40 32.47
N ARG A 529 3.56 -5.48 31.79
CA ARG A 529 2.90 -6.62 32.46
C ARG A 529 3.81 -7.30 33.50
N SER A 530 5.12 -7.30 33.27
CA SER A 530 6.13 -7.78 34.22
C SER A 530 6.08 -7.02 35.55
N LEU A 531 5.72 -5.73 35.51
CA LEU A 531 5.58 -4.86 36.67
C LEU A 531 4.13 -4.76 37.19
N GLY A 532 3.27 -5.72 36.85
CA GLY A 532 1.87 -5.78 37.31
C GLY A 532 0.87 -5.00 36.47
N GLY A 533 1.29 -4.46 35.31
CA GLY A 533 0.40 -3.75 34.38
C GLY A 533 -0.69 -4.65 33.79
N LYS A 534 -1.93 -4.14 33.73
CA LYS A 534 -3.10 -4.87 33.18
C LYS A 534 -3.28 -4.63 31.68
N ASP A 535 -3.90 -5.58 30.96
CA ASP A 535 -4.26 -5.43 29.53
C ASP A 535 -5.58 -4.66 29.35
N GLU A 536 -5.63 -3.42 29.82
CA GLU A 536 -6.82 -2.56 29.74
C GLU A 536 -6.50 -1.26 28.99
N TYR A 537 -7.49 -0.68 28.33
CA TYR A 537 -7.30 0.53 27.51
C TYR A 537 -6.67 1.70 28.26
N LYS A 538 -6.84 1.79 29.59
CA LYS A 538 -6.21 2.82 30.43
C LYS A 538 -4.69 2.64 30.55
N ASN A 539 -4.22 1.41 30.46
CA ASN A 539 -2.80 1.03 30.51
C ASN A 539 -2.21 0.78 29.11
N LEU A 540 -2.96 1.04 28.04
CA LEU A 540 -2.47 0.86 26.67
C LEU A 540 -2.12 2.20 26.05
N GLN A 541 -1.04 2.21 25.29
CA GLN A 541 -0.61 3.33 24.48
C GLN A 541 -0.16 2.87 23.10
N LEU A 542 -0.20 3.79 22.15
CA LEU A 542 0.26 3.58 20.78
C LEU A 542 1.56 4.34 20.58
N LEU A 543 2.56 3.61 20.11
CA LEU A 543 3.91 4.10 19.88
C LEU A 543 4.32 3.90 18.42
N HIS A 544 5.23 4.74 17.94
CA HIS A 544 5.96 4.38 16.73
C HIS A 544 6.81 3.15 17.04
N LYS A 545 7.03 2.27 16.06
CA LYS A 545 7.84 1.06 16.26
C LYS A 545 9.17 1.31 16.99
N HIS A 546 9.92 2.33 16.59
CA HIS A 546 11.17 2.68 17.25
C HIS A 546 11.01 3.19 18.68
N CYS A 547 9.91 3.91 18.97
CA CYS A 547 9.60 4.37 20.32
C CYS A 547 9.23 3.19 21.21
N HIS A 548 8.52 2.21 20.66
CA HIS A 548 8.24 0.95 21.33
C HIS A 548 9.56 0.23 21.63
N ASP A 549 10.41 0.00 20.62
CA ASP A 549 11.71 -0.66 20.80
C ASP A 549 12.55 0.01 21.91
N THR A 550 12.67 1.35 21.90
CA THR A 550 13.40 2.09 22.95
C THR A 550 12.75 1.97 24.33
N LYS A 551 11.42 1.99 24.42
CA LYS A 551 10.73 1.86 25.71
C LYS A 551 10.89 0.44 26.27
N THR A 552 10.71 -0.59 25.46
CA THR A 552 10.88 -1.98 25.89
C THR A 552 12.29 -2.22 26.42
N GLU A 553 13.32 -1.70 25.75
CA GLU A 553 14.71 -1.78 26.26
C GLU A 553 14.87 -1.13 27.65
N ASN A 554 14.22 0.02 27.90
CA ASN A 554 14.26 0.69 29.21
C ASN A 554 13.41 -0.01 30.28
N ASP A 555 12.32 -0.66 29.91
CA ASP A 555 11.43 -1.39 30.83
C ASP A 555 12.07 -2.71 31.31
N ASP A 556 12.96 -3.29 30.49
CA ASP A 556 13.71 -4.52 30.79
C ASP A 556 15.07 -4.25 31.49
N SER A 557 15.46 -2.97 31.62
CA SER A 557 16.69 -2.51 32.29
C SER A 557 16.44 -2.20 33.76
#